data_AF-A0A383CWV0-F1
#
_entry.id   AF-A0A383CWV0-F1
#
_cell.length_a   1.000
_cell.length_b   1.000
_cell.length_c   1.000
_cell.angle_alpha   90.00
_cell.angle_beta   90.00
_cell.angle_gamma   90.00
#
_symmetry.space_group_name_H-M   'P 1'
#
loop_
_entity.id
_entity.type
_entity.pdbx_description
1 polymer ?
#
loop_
_entity_poly.entity_id
_entity_poly.type
_entity_poly.pdbx_seq_one_letter_code
_entity_poly.pdbx_strand_id
1 'polypeptide(L)' 'MESTKINGQEVRRLNENVRFVKTNKVILTDNASQYIKEDVLHLNGNTMMISGLDTLTCDSMVYWSKLDSIYAKGEIRYVH' A
#
# COMPACT_ATOMS: atom_id res chain seq x y z
N MET A 1 4.69 -10.10 -11.56
CA MET A 1 4.23 -10.49 -10.21
C MET A 1 5.03 -11.70 -9.80
N GLU A 2 5.70 -11.63 -8.65
CA GLU A 2 6.51 -12.73 -8.13
C GLU A 2 6.04 -13.09 -6.72
N SER A 3 5.97 -14.37 -6.40
CA SER A 3 5.72 -14.84 -5.03
C SER A 3 7.02 -15.33 -4.42
N THR A 4 7.26 -14.95 -3.16
CA THR A 4 8.42 -15.44 -2.41
C THR A 4 8.02 -15.76 -0.97
N LYS A 5 8.85 -16.51 -0.26
CA LYS A 5 8.66 -16.79 1.16
C LYS A 5 9.68 -15.99 1.97
N ILE A 6 9.20 -15.10 2.83
CA ILE A 6 10.03 -14.37 3.79
C ILE A 6 9.64 -14.88 5.17
N ASN A 7 10.59 -15.41 5.95
CA ASN A 7 10.33 -15.96 7.28
C ASN A 7 9.18 -17.00 7.32
N GLY A 8 9.04 -17.82 6.26
CA GLY A 8 7.98 -18.83 6.14
C GLY A 8 6.63 -18.30 5.66
N GLN A 9 6.53 -17.00 5.39
CA GLN A 9 5.31 -16.32 5.00
C GLN A 9 5.31 -15.99 3.51
N GLU A 10 4.18 -16.28 2.84
CA GLU A 10 3.98 -15.94 1.44
C GLU A 10 3.81 -14.43 1.28
N VAL A 11 4.74 -13.85 0.52
CA VAL A 11 4.75 -12.44 0.16
C VAL A 11 4.70 -12.33 -1.36
N ARG A 12 3.73 -11.55 -1.85
CA ARG A 12 3.65 -11.18 -3.28
C ARG A 12 4.38 -9.87 -3.49
N ARG A 13 5.35 -9.87 -4.41
CA ARG A 13 6.03 -8.68 -4.90
C ARG A 13 5.34 -8.21 -6.18
N LEU A 14 4.95 -6.94 -6.16
CA LEU A 14 4.26 -6.25 -7.23
C LEU A 14 5.12 -5.04 -7.58
N ASN A 15 5.46 -4.88 -8.85
CA ASN A 15 6.30 -3.80 -9.34
C ASN A 15 5.55 -3.10 -10.49
N GLU A 16 6.03 -1.92 -10.87
CA GLU A 16 5.56 -1.14 -12.02
C GLU A 16 4.08 -0.70 -11.91
N ASN A 17 3.84 0.43 -11.22
CA ASN A 17 2.52 1.08 -11.14
C ASN A 17 1.43 0.17 -10.55
N VAL A 18 1.64 -0.26 -9.31
CA VAL A 18 0.75 -1.14 -8.58
C VAL A 18 -0.51 -0.39 -8.15
N ARG A 19 -1.66 -1.03 -8.35
CA ARG A 19 -2.97 -0.54 -7.92
C ARG A 19 -3.69 -1.55 -7.04
N PHE A 20 -4.08 -1.12 -5.85
CA PHE A 20 -4.98 -1.87 -4.97
C PHE A 20 -6.35 -1.19 -4.91
N VAL A 21 -7.40 -2.00 -5.01
CA VAL A 21 -8.79 -1.57 -4.79
C VAL A 21 -9.27 -2.21 -3.49
N LYS A 22 -9.68 -1.38 -2.56
CA LYS A 22 -10.31 -1.76 -1.28
C LYS A 22 -11.67 -1.07 -1.19
N THR A 23 -12.48 -1.43 -0.21
CA THR A 23 -13.80 -0.81 -0.03
C THR A 23 -13.65 0.71 0.13
N ASN A 24 -14.20 1.47 -0.83
CA ASN A 24 -14.15 2.93 -0.91
C ASN A 24 -12.74 3.55 -0.96
N LYS A 25 -11.70 2.75 -1.24
CA LYS A 25 -10.31 3.21 -1.28
C LYS A 25 -9.57 2.67 -2.49
N VAL A 26 -8.76 3.53 -3.10
CA VAL A 26 -7.79 3.13 -4.13
C VAL A 26 -6.42 3.53 -3.66
N ILE A 27 -5.46 2.59 -3.73
CA ILE A 27 -4.07 2.84 -3.39
C ILE A 27 -3.22 2.61 -4.64
N LEU A 28 -2.38 3.58 -4.99
CA LEU A 28 -1.43 3.57 -6.09
C LEU A 28 -0.01 3.68 -5.53
N THR A 29 0.94 2.94 -6.09
CA THR A 29 2.36 3.02 -5.72
C THR A 29 3.22 2.44 -6.84
N ASP A 30 4.50 2.80 -6.88
CA ASP A 30 5.42 2.23 -7.86
C ASP A 30 5.65 0.73 -7.60
N ASN A 31 5.85 0.35 -6.34
CA ASN A 31 6.13 -1.03 -5.94
C ASN A 31 5.46 -1.40 -4.62
N ALA A 32 5.09 -2.67 -4.46
CA ALA A 32 4.46 -3.17 -3.26
C ALA A 32 4.91 -4.58 -2.87
N SER A 33 4.91 -4.83 -1.57
CA SER A 33 5.00 -6.17 -0.99
C SER A 33 3.72 -6.45 -0.21
N GLN A 34 2.96 -7.45 -0.68
CA GLN A 34 1.71 -7.85 -0.07
C GLN A 34 1.93 -9.10 0.78
N TYR A 35 1.67 -8.97 2.08
CA TYR A 35 1.68 -10.05 3.06
C TYR A 35 0.26 -10.61 3.17
N ILE A 36 -0.01 -11.72 2.50
CA ILE A 36 -1.38 -12.21 2.25
C ILE A 36 -2.07 -12.60 3.57
N LYS A 37 -1.36 -13.26 4.48
CA LYS A 37 -1.93 -13.81 5.72
C LYS A 37 -2.34 -12.71 6.71
N GLU A 38 -1.55 -11.65 6.79
CA GLU A 38 -1.77 -10.50 7.68
C GLU A 38 -2.70 -9.47 7.04
N ASP A 39 -2.87 -9.52 5.72
CA ASP A 39 -3.55 -8.49 4.91
C ASP A 39 -2.91 -7.10 5.07
N VAL A 40 -1.57 -7.09 4.97
CA VAL A 40 -0.71 -5.90 5.09
C VAL A 40 -0.02 -5.61 3.77
N LEU A 41 -0.01 -4.33 3.40
CA LEU A 41 0.68 -3.82 2.21
C LEU A 41 1.84 -2.94 2.65
N HIS A 42 3.03 -3.26 2.18
CA HIS A 42 4.18 -2.34 2.22
C HIS A 42 4.34 -1.72 0.84
N LEU A 43 4.14 -0.42 0.75
CA LEU A 43 4.04 0.38 -0.47
C LEU A 43 5.24 1.33 -0.53
N ASN A 44 5.89 1.42 -1.68
CA ASN A 44 7.13 2.18 -1.84
C ASN A 44 7.22 2.82 -3.23
N GLY A 45 7.53 4.11 -3.24
CA GLY A 45 7.59 4.96 -4.42
C GLY A 45 6.23 5.60 -4.70
N ASN A 46 6.23 6.94 -4.76
CA ASN A 46 5.12 7.80 -5.18
C ASN A 46 3.74 7.29 -4.75
N THR A 47 3.59 6.99 -3.46
CA THR A 47 2.40 6.31 -2.96
C THR A 47 1.27 7.32 -2.79
N MET A 48 0.08 6.96 -3.28
CA MET A 48 -1.15 7.73 -3.18
C MET A 48 -2.28 6.85 -2.66
N MET A 49 -3.02 7.33 -1.67
CA MET A 49 -4.28 6.74 -1.22
C MET A 49 -5.41 7.74 -1.47
N ILE A 50 -6.44 7.29 -2.19
CA ILE A 50 -7.67 8.03 -2.45
C ILE A 50 -8.78 7.35 -1.64
N SER A 51 -9.46 8.12 -0.79
CA SER A 51 -10.56 7.66 0.07
C SER A 51 -11.73 8.63 -0.04
N GLY A 52 -12.68 8.34 -0.94
CA GLY A 52 -13.74 9.29 -1.27
C GLY A 52 -13.18 10.51 -2.02
N LEU A 53 -13.34 11.70 -1.43
CA LEU A 53 -12.77 12.95 -1.96
C LEU A 53 -11.35 13.20 -1.44
N ASP A 54 -10.95 12.49 -0.38
CA ASP A 54 -9.69 12.71 0.30
C ASP A 54 -8.55 12.02 -0.44
N THR A 55 -7.42 12.71 -0.53
CA THR A 55 -6.20 12.16 -1.12
C THR A 55 -5.01 12.37 -0.18
N LEU A 56 -4.29 11.29 0.09
CA LEU A 56 -3.01 11.31 0.79
C LEU A 56 -1.90 10.85 -0.16
N THR A 57 -0.83 11.63 -0.26
CA THR A 57 0.38 11.27 -1.00
C THR A 57 1.59 11.22 -0.08
N CYS A 58 2.53 10.30 -0.34
CA CYS A 58 3.78 10.15 0.40
C CYS A 58 4.77 9.28 -0.38
N ASP A 59 6.04 9.28 0.00
CA ASP A 59 7.05 8.43 -0.65
C ASP A 59 6.79 6.94 -0.39
N SER A 60 6.35 6.59 0.82
CA SER A 60 6.10 5.20 1.24
C SER A 60 4.98 5.09 2.27
N MET A 61 4.30 3.94 2.27
CA MET A 61 3.19 3.67 3.18
C MET A 61 3.15 2.20 3.61
N VAL A 62 2.76 1.96 4.87
CA VAL A 62 2.27 0.65 5.30
C VAL A 62 0.77 0.77 5.52
N TYR A 63 -0.01 -0.12 4.88
CA TYR A 63 -1.46 -0.21 5.06
C TYR A 63 -1.82 -1.53 5.74
N TRP A 64 -2.48 -1.43 6.89
CA TRP A 64 -3.03 -2.57 7.62
C TRP A 64 -4.52 -2.67 7.38
N SER A 65 -4.94 -3.54 6.45
CA SER A 65 -6.36 -3.63 6.05
C SER A 65 -7.29 -3.98 7.22
N LYS A 66 -6.85 -4.85 8.13
CA LYS A 66 -7.64 -5.27 9.30
C LYS A 66 -7.89 -4.15 10.31
N LEU A 67 -6.97 -3.18 10.38
CA LEU A 67 -7.06 -2.03 11.28
C LEU A 67 -7.59 -0.79 10.57
N ASP A 68 -7.80 -0.87 9.25
CA ASP A 68 -8.04 0.26 8.35
C ASP A 68 -7.13 1.48 8.66
N SER A 69 -5.85 1.19 8.88
CA SER A 69 -4.87 2.16 9.37
C SER A 69 -3.67 2.25 8.43
N ILE A 70 -3.07 3.44 8.38
CA ILE A 70 -1.86 3.70 7.60
C ILE A 70 -0.72 4.21 8.48
N TYR A 71 0.51 3.90 8.07
CA TYR A 71 1.70 4.61 8.44
C TYR A 71 2.31 5.19 7.16
N ALA A 72 2.37 6.51 7.04
CA ALA A 72 2.93 7.21 5.88
C ALA A 72 4.27 7.86 6.23
N LYS A 73 5.22 7.87 5.28
CA LYS A 73 6.55 8.45 5.47
C LYS A 73 7.07 9.07 4.18
N GLY A 74 7.67 10.25 4.32
CA GLY A 74 8.32 11.01 3.24
C GLY A 74 7.33 11.87 2.45
N GLU A 75 7.65 13.15 2.28
CA GLU A 75 6.86 14.16 1.53
C GLU A 75 5.34 14.02 1.70
N ILE A 76 4.88 13.87 2.95
CA ILE A 76 3.47 13.57 3.24
C ILE A 76 2.62 14.80 2.93
N ARG A 77 1.59 14.62 2.10
CA ARG A 77 0.59 15.65 1.81
C ARG A 77 -0.80 15.06 1.88
N TYR A 78 -1.72 15.83 2.46
CA TYR A 78 -3.12 15.46 2.62
C TYR A 78 -4.01 16.57 2.05
N VAL A 79 -4.98 16.18 1.25
CA VAL A 79 -5.98 17.05 0.62
C VAL A 79 -7.36 16.49 0.93
N HIS A 80 -8.28 17.35 1.37
CA HIS A 80 -9.66 17.07 1.75
C HIS A 80 -10.61 17.98 0.97
#